data_AF-A0A9P0ED38-F1
#
_entry.id   AF-A0A9P0ED38-F1
#
_cell.length_a   1.000
_cell.length_b   1.000
_cell.length_c   1.000
_cell.angle_alpha   90.00
_cell.angle_beta   90.00
_cell.angle_gamma   90.00
#
_symmetry.space_group_name_H-M   'P 1'
#
loop_
_entity.id
_entity.type
_entity.pdbx_description
1 polymer ?
#
loop_
_entity_poly.entity_id
_entity_poly.type
_entity_poly.pdbx_seq_one_letter_code
_entity_poly.pdbx_strand_id
1 'polypeptide(L)'
;MNWGPANLDTITLKDFERALKPDMFKKSDPFYNHDPSTYYNCLQKFATVSEKGNHRWLDLIEEAERPTPEILHETGCVMRDMSWNPQASRWSLAMWAAAAEMDFNPSIATLALYLVRSGMFGSSPLFKSAESRFQALAKTGQDPNALVVEGEMLRRRGTYNASIRVFQRALETGGEDFTWAPLCEQQIAQCYRNLGKESDALEHYRRAVKMGLEEAHEGIAMLSKDADESYESMYKAACLNPKLFSHMAQKELERSTELKDEGAVQEAVKWATEWSELSNVPEKP
;
A
#
# COMPACT_ATOMS: atom_id res chain seq x y z
N MET A 1 -8.38 0.25 -25.99
CA MET A 1 -8.91 -0.38 -24.76
C MET A 1 -9.62 0.73 -24.01
N ASN A 2 -10.85 0.52 -23.56
CA ASN A 2 -11.60 1.55 -22.83
C ASN A 2 -10.87 1.76 -21.49
N TRP A 3 -10.26 2.93 -21.27
CA TRP A 3 -9.52 3.22 -20.04
C TRP A 3 -10.45 3.30 -18.83
N GLY A 4 -11.70 3.68 -19.03
CA GLY A 4 -12.68 3.84 -17.97
C GLY A 4 -13.45 2.55 -17.66
N PRO A 5 -13.64 2.19 -16.37
CA PRO A 5 -14.75 1.32 -16.00
C PRO A 5 -16.07 1.99 -16.38
N ALA A 6 -17.09 1.19 -16.69
CA ALA A 6 -18.31 1.64 -17.37
C ALA A 6 -19.22 2.60 -16.57
N ASN A 7 -18.87 2.99 -15.34
CA ASN A 7 -19.77 3.79 -14.52
C ASN A 7 -19.01 4.67 -13.50
N LEU A 8 -18.98 5.99 -13.76
CA LEU A 8 -18.49 6.99 -12.81
C LEU A 8 -19.48 7.26 -11.66
N ASP A 9 -20.79 7.03 -11.88
CA ASP A 9 -21.87 7.41 -10.96
C ASP A 9 -21.76 6.74 -9.57
N THR A 10 -20.91 5.74 -9.45
CA THR A 10 -20.66 5.04 -8.18
C THR A 10 -19.63 5.71 -7.28
N ILE A 11 -18.87 6.70 -7.76
CA ILE A 11 -17.84 7.39 -6.97
C ILE A 11 -18.22 8.85 -6.81
N THR A 12 -18.27 9.33 -5.57
CA THR A 12 -18.76 10.66 -5.22
C THR A 12 -17.70 11.48 -4.50
N LEU A 13 -17.92 12.80 -4.38
CA LEU A 13 -17.08 13.66 -3.54
C LEU A 13 -16.96 13.15 -2.09
N LYS A 14 -18.04 12.57 -1.54
CA LYS A 14 -18.04 12.01 -0.18
C LYS A 14 -17.07 10.85 -0.02
N ASP A 15 -16.78 10.10 -1.08
CA ASP A 15 -15.77 9.04 -1.05
C ASP A 15 -14.37 9.64 -0.88
N PHE A 16 -14.05 10.74 -1.57
CA PHE A 16 -12.80 11.47 -1.38
C PHE A 16 -12.72 12.11 0.01
N GLU A 17 -13.81 12.74 0.49
CA GLU A 17 -13.87 13.29 1.86
C GLU A 17 -13.62 12.21 2.92
N ARG A 18 -14.18 11.01 2.72
CA ARG A 18 -13.96 9.87 3.61
C ARG A 18 -12.52 9.35 3.53
N ALA A 19 -11.95 9.23 2.34
CA ALA A 19 -10.60 8.72 2.14
C ALA A 19 -9.51 9.64 2.71
N LEU A 20 -9.74 10.94 2.64
CA LEU A 20 -8.83 12.00 3.11
C LEU A 20 -9.07 12.43 4.55
N LYS A 21 -10.07 11.83 5.23
CA LYS A 21 -10.31 12.13 6.63
C LYS A 21 -9.10 11.69 7.46
N PRO A 22 -8.50 12.56 8.28
CA PRO A 22 -7.40 12.16 9.15
C PRO A 22 -7.88 11.07 10.11
N ASP A 23 -7.25 9.91 10.08
CA ASP A 23 -7.39 8.91 11.14
C ASP A 23 -6.16 8.93 12.06
N MET A 24 -6.13 8.01 13.02
CA MET A 24 -5.06 7.90 14.02
C MET A 24 -3.68 7.67 13.38
N PHE A 25 -3.62 7.13 12.15
CA PHE A 25 -2.43 6.65 11.46
C PHE A 25 -2.07 7.47 10.20
N LYS A 26 -3.01 8.24 9.63
CA LYS A 26 -2.81 9.01 8.39
C LYS A 26 -2.22 10.43 8.56
N LYS A 27 -1.73 10.79 9.74
CA LYS A 27 -1.33 12.18 10.05
C LYS A 27 -0.05 12.70 9.36
N SER A 28 0.61 11.91 8.51
CA SER A 28 1.89 12.30 7.89
C SER A 28 2.09 11.81 6.45
N ASP A 29 1.03 11.42 5.74
CA ASP A 29 1.20 10.92 4.37
C ASP A 29 1.41 12.09 3.37
N PRO A 30 2.52 12.09 2.59
CA PRO A 30 2.84 13.12 1.61
C PRO A 30 1.88 13.20 0.41
N PHE A 31 0.94 12.26 0.25
CA PHE A 31 -0.02 12.24 -0.87
C PHE A 31 -1.28 13.09 -0.66
N TYR A 32 -1.39 13.81 0.46
CA TYR A 32 -2.57 14.63 0.81
C TYR A 32 -2.35 16.13 0.65
N ASN A 33 -1.83 16.55 -0.51
CA ASN A 33 -1.49 17.96 -0.79
C ASN A 33 -2.68 18.81 -1.24
N HIS A 34 -3.81 18.18 -1.58
CA HIS A 34 -4.99 18.86 -2.10
C HIS A 34 -6.27 18.51 -1.34
N ASP A 35 -7.28 19.37 -1.46
CA ASP A 35 -8.59 19.13 -0.89
C ASP A 35 -9.37 18.05 -1.68
N PRO A 36 -10.36 17.37 -1.07
CA PRO A 36 -11.15 16.34 -1.73
C PRO A 36 -11.77 16.73 -3.07
N SER A 37 -12.16 18.00 -3.24
CA SER A 37 -12.80 18.46 -4.47
C SER A 37 -11.83 18.52 -5.65
N THR A 38 -10.55 18.81 -5.39
CA THR A 38 -9.52 18.80 -6.42
C THR A 38 -9.36 17.41 -7.05
N TYR A 39 -9.25 16.37 -6.22
CA TYR A 39 -9.15 14.99 -6.72
C TYR A 39 -10.44 14.51 -7.39
N TYR A 40 -11.60 14.87 -6.86
CA TYR A 40 -12.88 14.53 -7.47
C TYR A 40 -13.08 15.20 -8.85
N ASN A 41 -12.71 16.49 -8.97
CA ASN A 41 -12.74 17.20 -10.25
C ASN A 41 -11.78 16.58 -11.27
N CYS A 42 -10.59 16.16 -10.83
CA CYS A 42 -9.64 15.40 -11.67
C CYS A 42 -10.29 14.13 -12.22
N LEU A 43 -10.93 13.33 -11.35
CA LEU A 43 -11.67 12.12 -11.76
C LEU A 43 -12.77 12.44 -12.78
N GLN A 44 -13.59 13.46 -12.53
CA GLN A 44 -14.67 13.84 -13.44
C GLN A 44 -14.13 14.21 -14.82
N LYS A 45 -13.10 15.05 -14.91
CA LYS A 45 -12.47 15.43 -16.17
C LYS A 45 -11.91 14.20 -16.90
N PHE A 46 -11.17 13.35 -16.19
CA PHE A 46 -10.57 12.15 -16.76
C PHE A 46 -11.62 11.13 -17.24
N ALA A 47 -12.74 11.00 -16.55
CA ALA A 47 -13.82 10.09 -16.93
C ALA A 47 -14.48 10.48 -18.26
N THR A 48 -14.70 11.78 -18.52
CA THR A 48 -15.31 12.25 -19.77
C THR A 48 -14.56 11.85 -21.04
N VAL A 49 -13.23 11.73 -20.96
CA VAL A 49 -12.38 11.26 -22.07
C VAL A 49 -12.20 9.76 -22.08
N SER A 50 -12.21 9.13 -20.90
CA SER A 50 -12.05 7.69 -20.75
C SER A 50 -13.25 6.90 -21.29
N GLU A 51 -14.47 7.41 -21.13
CA GLU A 51 -15.70 6.78 -21.65
C GLU A 51 -15.77 6.76 -23.19
N LYS A 52 -14.98 7.60 -23.87
CA LYS A 52 -14.92 7.66 -25.34
C LYS A 52 -14.10 6.50 -25.96
N GLY A 53 -13.59 5.56 -25.18
CA GLY A 53 -12.99 4.32 -25.70
C GLY A 53 -11.60 4.43 -26.32
N ASN A 54 -10.97 5.61 -26.28
CA ASN A 54 -9.79 5.90 -27.07
C ASN A 54 -8.49 5.81 -26.26
N HIS A 55 -7.46 5.21 -26.86
CA HIS A 55 -6.10 5.10 -26.34
C HIS A 55 -5.31 6.40 -26.46
N ARG A 56 -5.91 7.46 -27.03
CA ARG A 56 -5.35 8.80 -27.13
C ARG A 56 -6.18 9.79 -26.33
N TRP A 57 -6.35 9.52 -25.05
CA TRP A 57 -7.16 10.38 -24.18
C TRP A 57 -6.62 11.82 -24.16
N LEU A 58 -5.29 12.00 -24.27
CA LEU A 58 -4.65 13.31 -24.42
C LEU A 58 -5.18 14.11 -25.62
N ASP A 59 -5.49 13.45 -26.74
CA ASP A 59 -6.03 14.10 -27.95
C ASP A 59 -7.50 14.52 -27.76
N LEU A 60 -8.19 13.98 -26.75
CA LEU A 60 -9.63 14.17 -26.52
C LEU A 60 -9.97 15.23 -25.47
N ILE A 61 -8.96 15.79 -24.80
CA ILE A 61 -9.10 16.86 -23.81
C ILE A 61 -8.24 18.05 -24.20
N GLU A 62 -8.82 19.25 -24.14
CA GLU A 62 -8.12 20.50 -24.39
C GLU A 62 -6.97 20.66 -23.42
N GLU A 63 -5.82 21.14 -23.89
CA GLU A 63 -4.58 21.22 -23.12
C GLU A 63 -4.74 21.97 -21.79
N ALA A 64 -5.51 23.06 -21.79
CA ALA A 64 -5.81 23.86 -20.60
C ALA A 64 -6.66 23.12 -19.55
N GLU A 65 -7.40 22.09 -19.96
CA GLU A 65 -8.28 21.31 -19.09
C GLU A 65 -7.63 19.99 -18.62
N ARG A 66 -6.45 19.65 -19.15
CA ARG A 66 -5.76 18.39 -18.84
C ARG A 66 -5.34 18.38 -17.37
N PRO A 67 -5.73 17.35 -16.60
CA PRO A 67 -5.09 17.07 -15.32
C PRO A 67 -3.58 16.89 -15.52
N THR A 68 -2.79 17.45 -14.60
CA THR A 68 -1.34 17.21 -14.57
C THR A 68 -1.05 15.73 -14.24
N PRO A 69 0.12 15.19 -14.60
CA PRO A 69 0.43 13.81 -14.26
C PRO A 69 0.54 13.59 -12.73
N GLU A 70 0.94 14.62 -11.97
CA GLU A 70 0.97 14.60 -10.50
C GLU A 70 -0.43 14.42 -9.93
N ILE A 71 -1.41 15.24 -10.36
CA ILE A 71 -2.77 15.12 -9.82
C ILE A 71 -3.42 13.81 -10.24
N LEU A 72 -3.15 13.29 -11.44
CA LEU A 72 -3.61 11.95 -11.85
C LEU A 72 -3.00 10.86 -10.96
N HIS A 73 -1.70 10.95 -10.68
CA HIS A 73 -1.00 10.02 -9.80
C HIS A 73 -1.63 9.99 -8.41
N GLU A 74 -1.74 11.17 -7.78
CA GLU A 74 -2.27 11.33 -6.43
C GLU A 74 -3.75 10.93 -6.36
N THR A 75 -4.60 11.34 -7.31
CA THR A 75 -5.99 10.88 -7.39
C THR A 75 -6.02 9.34 -7.45
N GLY A 76 -5.16 8.73 -8.26
CA GLY A 76 -5.04 7.27 -8.34
C GLY A 76 -4.64 6.62 -7.01
N CYS A 77 -3.74 7.25 -6.24
CA CYS A 77 -3.37 6.80 -4.89
C CYS A 77 -4.54 6.92 -3.91
N VAL A 78 -5.22 8.08 -3.85
CA VAL A 78 -6.38 8.28 -2.97
C VAL A 78 -7.50 7.30 -3.29
N MET A 79 -7.76 7.02 -4.57
CA MET A 79 -8.76 6.05 -4.99
C MET A 79 -8.39 4.60 -4.64
N ARG A 80 -7.09 4.30 -4.48
CA ARG A 80 -6.64 2.97 -4.07
C ARG A 80 -7.02 2.67 -2.61
N ASP A 81 -7.09 3.69 -1.77
CA ASP A 81 -7.50 3.60 -0.37
C ASP A 81 -9.00 3.40 -0.18
N MET A 82 -9.80 3.63 -1.23
CA MET A 82 -11.27 3.47 -1.21
C MET A 82 -11.67 2.00 -1.31
N SER A 83 -11.26 1.18 -0.34
CA SER A 83 -11.55 -0.26 -0.30
C SER A 83 -13.05 -0.57 -0.28
N TRP A 84 -13.87 0.36 0.20
CA TRP A 84 -15.34 0.28 0.19
C TRP A 84 -15.97 0.53 -1.19
N ASN A 85 -15.18 0.91 -2.19
CA ASN A 85 -15.69 1.18 -3.55
C ASN A 85 -14.93 0.34 -4.58
N PRO A 86 -15.51 -0.78 -5.06
CA PRO A 86 -14.84 -1.67 -6.01
C PRO A 86 -14.45 -1.01 -7.35
N GLN A 87 -15.14 0.05 -7.78
CA GLN A 87 -14.79 0.76 -9.02
C GLN A 87 -13.57 1.66 -8.83
N ALA A 88 -13.30 2.12 -7.60
CA ALA A 88 -12.19 3.02 -7.33
C ALA A 88 -10.83 2.39 -7.68
N SER A 89 -10.68 1.08 -7.43
CA SER A 89 -9.46 0.37 -7.83
C SER A 89 -9.25 0.33 -9.34
N ARG A 90 -10.31 0.35 -10.16
CA ARG A 90 -10.17 0.32 -11.62
C ARG A 90 -9.78 1.70 -12.15
N TRP A 91 -10.41 2.74 -11.63
CA TRP A 91 -10.06 4.12 -11.93
C TRP A 91 -8.64 4.46 -11.51
N SER A 92 -8.20 3.98 -10.33
CA SER A 92 -6.83 4.11 -9.85
C SER A 92 -5.80 3.60 -10.88
N LEU A 93 -5.99 2.39 -11.41
CA LEU A 93 -5.11 1.83 -12.45
C LEU A 93 -5.14 2.63 -13.75
N ALA A 94 -6.32 3.12 -14.15
CA ALA A 94 -6.46 3.94 -15.35
C ALA A 94 -5.72 5.28 -15.21
N MET A 95 -5.80 5.91 -14.04
CA MET A 95 -5.12 7.18 -13.76
C MET A 95 -3.60 7.03 -13.69
N TRP A 96 -3.09 5.99 -13.00
CA TRP A 96 -1.65 5.72 -13.02
C TRP A 96 -1.15 5.42 -14.43
N ALA A 97 -1.91 4.68 -15.22
CA ALA A 97 -1.53 4.40 -16.59
C ALA A 97 -1.55 5.67 -17.46
N ALA A 98 -2.55 6.55 -17.29
CA ALA A 98 -2.62 7.84 -17.98
C ALA A 98 -1.44 8.75 -17.62
N ALA A 99 -1.12 8.89 -16.34
CA ALA A 99 0.06 9.63 -15.89
C ALA A 99 1.38 8.99 -16.39
N ALA A 100 1.45 7.66 -16.47
CA ALA A 100 2.58 6.97 -17.07
C ALA A 100 2.71 7.24 -18.58
N GLU A 101 1.61 7.43 -19.31
CA GLU A 101 1.64 7.85 -20.72
C GLU A 101 2.20 9.25 -20.91
N MET A 102 2.09 10.10 -19.88
CA MET A 102 2.71 11.43 -19.79
C MET A 102 4.16 11.38 -19.28
N ASP A 103 4.78 10.20 -19.26
CA ASP A 103 6.15 9.94 -18.82
C ASP A 103 6.45 10.33 -17.36
N PHE A 104 5.42 10.22 -16.49
CA PHE A 104 5.58 10.50 -15.07
C PHE A 104 6.10 9.27 -14.30
N ASN A 105 7.39 9.32 -13.93
CA ASN A 105 8.10 8.21 -13.28
C ASN A 105 7.39 7.62 -12.04
N PRO A 106 6.85 8.42 -11.09
CA PRO A 106 6.14 7.85 -9.95
C PRO A 106 4.97 6.95 -10.36
N SER A 107 4.18 7.35 -11.35
CA SER A 107 3.08 6.54 -11.87
C SER A 107 3.56 5.29 -12.62
N ILE A 108 4.64 5.41 -13.39
CA ILE A 108 5.27 4.26 -14.06
C ILE A 108 5.67 3.20 -13.02
N ALA A 109 6.36 3.61 -11.96
CA ALA A 109 6.82 2.71 -10.91
C ALA A 109 5.67 2.16 -10.05
N THR A 110 4.71 3.00 -9.62
CA THR A 110 3.55 2.56 -8.82
C THR A 110 2.71 1.53 -9.57
N LEU A 111 2.41 1.78 -10.84
CA LEU A 111 1.66 0.83 -11.66
C LEU A 111 2.46 -0.47 -11.85
N ALA A 112 3.76 -0.38 -12.16
CA ALA A 112 4.60 -1.57 -12.30
C ALA A 112 4.65 -2.40 -11.00
N LEU A 113 4.82 -1.75 -9.83
CA LEU A 113 4.80 -2.42 -8.52
C LEU A 113 3.49 -3.17 -8.29
N TYR A 114 2.36 -2.52 -8.59
CA TYR A 114 1.04 -3.14 -8.47
C TYR A 114 0.89 -4.36 -9.38
N LEU A 115 1.31 -4.24 -10.64
CA LEU A 115 1.25 -5.34 -11.61
C LEU A 115 2.13 -6.53 -11.19
N VAL A 116 3.32 -6.26 -10.64
CA VAL A 116 4.20 -7.31 -10.11
C VAL A 116 3.54 -8.03 -8.93
N ARG A 117 2.97 -7.28 -7.97
CA ARG A 117 2.32 -7.87 -6.78
C ARG A 117 1.08 -8.68 -7.13
N SER A 118 0.30 -8.23 -8.10
CA SER A 118 -0.91 -8.90 -8.59
C SER A 118 -0.64 -10.03 -9.60
N GLY A 119 0.62 -10.20 -10.05
CA GLY A 119 0.98 -11.20 -11.07
C GLY A 119 0.54 -10.86 -12.50
N MET A 120 0.12 -9.62 -12.74
CA MET A 120 -0.31 -9.15 -14.05
C MET A 120 0.82 -8.58 -14.92
N PHE A 121 2.00 -8.32 -14.33
CA PHE A 121 3.15 -7.77 -15.04
C PHE A 121 3.60 -8.71 -16.18
N GLY A 122 3.62 -8.21 -17.41
CA GLY A 122 3.94 -8.96 -18.63
C GLY A 122 2.80 -9.84 -19.15
N SER A 123 1.68 -9.94 -18.42
CA SER A 123 0.56 -10.83 -18.74
C SER A 123 -0.58 -10.10 -19.46
N SER A 124 -0.74 -8.80 -19.24
CA SER A 124 -1.87 -8.02 -19.77
C SER A 124 -1.46 -7.04 -20.86
N PRO A 125 -2.01 -7.15 -22.10
CA PRO A 125 -1.76 -6.18 -23.16
C PRO A 125 -2.16 -4.74 -22.80
N LEU A 126 -3.10 -4.58 -21.84
CA LEU A 126 -3.57 -3.28 -21.35
C LEU A 126 -2.42 -2.41 -20.85
N PHE A 127 -1.45 -3.01 -20.14
CA PHE A 127 -0.40 -2.27 -19.45
C PHE A 127 0.95 -2.30 -20.17
N LYS A 128 1.02 -2.91 -21.35
CA LYS A 128 2.27 -3.07 -22.13
C LYS A 128 3.01 -1.74 -22.35
N SER A 129 2.26 -0.65 -22.55
CA SER A 129 2.78 0.71 -22.71
C SER A 129 3.52 1.19 -21.46
N ALA A 130 2.91 1.05 -20.28
CA ALA A 130 3.52 1.42 -19.01
C ALA A 130 4.67 0.48 -18.63
N GLU A 131 4.54 -0.82 -18.89
CA GLU A 131 5.62 -1.79 -18.65
C GLU A 131 6.85 -1.51 -19.51
N SER A 132 6.67 -1.11 -20.77
CA SER A 132 7.79 -0.74 -21.65
C SER A 132 8.53 0.49 -21.14
N ARG A 133 7.78 1.48 -20.62
CA ARG A 133 8.38 2.66 -19.96
C ARG A 133 9.10 2.30 -18.68
N PHE A 134 8.50 1.44 -17.86
CA PHE A 134 9.17 0.92 -16.66
C PHE A 134 10.47 0.20 -17.01
N GLN A 135 10.49 -0.64 -18.06
CA GLN A 135 11.73 -1.29 -18.51
C GLN A 135 12.79 -0.29 -18.98
N ALA A 136 12.39 0.80 -19.62
CA ALA A 136 13.32 1.86 -20.01
C ALA A 136 13.87 2.60 -18.78
N LEU A 137 12.99 2.93 -17.81
CA LEU A 137 13.36 3.57 -16.55
C LEU A 137 14.32 2.70 -15.73
N ALA A 138 13.99 1.41 -15.57
CA ALA A 138 14.77 0.42 -14.84
C ALA A 138 16.19 0.27 -15.40
N LYS A 139 16.37 0.30 -16.73
CA LYS A 139 17.70 0.23 -17.38
C LYS A 139 18.64 1.36 -16.98
N THR A 140 18.14 2.51 -16.54
CA THR A 140 18.98 3.60 -16.03
C THR A 140 19.69 3.20 -14.73
N GLY A 141 19.04 2.37 -13.91
CA GLY A 141 19.52 1.99 -12.57
C GLY A 141 19.65 3.17 -11.61
N GLN A 142 19.00 4.31 -11.88
CA GLN A 142 19.15 5.55 -11.12
C GLN A 142 17.85 6.04 -10.47
N ASP A 143 16.70 5.47 -10.85
CA ASP A 143 15.43 5.82 -10.25
C ASP A 143 15.17 4.93 -9.02
N PRO A 144 15.03 5.50 -7.82
CA PRO A 144 14.87 4.73 -6.59
C PRO A 144 13.53 3.97 -6.55
N ASN A 145 12.46 4.52 -7.13
CA ASN A 145 11.18 3.80 -7.23
C ASN A 145 11.29 2.60 -8.17
N ALA A 146 12.00 2.74 -9.29
CA ALA A 146 12.22 1.64 -10.22
C ALA A 146 13.04 0.51 -9.56
N LEU A 147 14.06 0.86 -8.76
CA LEU A 147 14.82 -0.11 -7.97
C LEU A 147 13.93 -0.88 -6.99
N VAL A 148 12.95 -0.24 -6.33
CA VAL A 148 11.99 -0.94 -5.47
C VAL A 148 11.19 -1.99 -6.25
N VAL A 149 10.73 -1.66 -7.46
CA VAL A 149 10.00 -2.63 -8.29
C VAL A 149 10.90 -3.80 -8.68
N GLU A 150 12.16 -3.56 -9.06
CA GLU A 150 13.13 -4.62 -9.34
C GLU A 150 13.38 -5.52 -8.12
N GLY A 151 13.55 -4.90 -6.95
CA GLY A 151 13.70 -5.60 -5.68
C GLY A 151 12.52 -6.52 -5.38
N GLU A 152 11.30 -6.04 -5.61
CA GLU A 152 10.06 -6.83 -5.45
C GLU A 152 9.99 -7.99 -6.45
N MET A 153 10.37 -7.78 -7.71
CA MET A 153 10.44 -8.86 -8.70
C MET A 153 11.43 -9.95 -8.29
N LEU A 154 12.60 -9.57 -7.76
CA LEU A 154 13.60 -10.52 -7.25
C LEU A 154 13.09 -11.27 -6.02
N ARG A 155 12.39 -10.58 -5.11
CA ARG A 155 11.79 -11.19 -3.91
C ARG A 155 10.76 -12.24 -4.28
N ARG A 156 9.86 -11.94 -5.21
CA ARG A 156 8.83 -12.88 -5.69
C ARG A 156 9.41 -14.10 -6.42
N ARG A 157 10.63 -14.00 -6.96
CA ARG A 157 11.40 -15.13 -7.52
C ARG A 157 12.17 -15.94 -6.47
N GLY A 158 12.10 -15.56 -5.19
CA GLY A 158 12.84 -16.23 -4.12
C GLY A 158 14.32 -15.85 -4.02
N THR A 159 14.79 -14.90 -4.82
CA THR A 159 16.19 -14.43 -4.82
C THR A 159 16.43 -13.37 -3.74
N TYR A 160 16.21 -13.73 -2.47
CA TYR A 160 16.14 -12.79 -1.36
C TYR A 160 17.43 -11.96 -1.14
N ASN A 161 18.61 -12.57 -1.20
CA ASN A 161 19.87 -11.82 -1.04
C ASN A 161 20.08 -10.78 -2.16
N ALA A 162 19.64 -11.06 -3.38
CA ALA A 162 19.72 -10.10 -4.49
C ALA A 162 18.70 -8.97 -4.31
N SER A 163 17.47 -9.34 -3.90
CA SER A 163 16.41 -8.39 -3.57
C SER A 163 16.83 -7.40 -2.48
N ILE A 164 17.44 -7.88 -1.38
CA ILE A 164 17.95 -7.02 -0.30
C ILE A 164 18.93 -5.97 -0.82
N ARG A 165 19.91 -6.38 -1.65
CA ARG A 165 20.90 -5.44 -2.23
C ARG A 165 20.24 -4.37 -3.09
N VAL A 166 19.20 -4.73 -3.84
CA VAL A 166 18.48 -3.78 -4.69
C VAL A 166 17.66 -2.80 -3.84
N PHE A 167 16.99 -3.25 -2.78
CA PHE A 167 16.30 -2.36 -1.85
C PHE A 167 17.26 -1.42 -1.10
N GLN A 168 18.44 -1.92 -0.70
CA GLN A 168 19.48 -1.08 -0.10
C GLN A 168 19.96 0.01 -1.07
N ARG A 169 20.18 -0.35 -2.34
CA ARG A 169 20.52 0.62 -3.37
C ARG A 169 19.40 1.65 -3.60
N ALA A 170 18.12 1.23 -3.51
CA ALA A 170 17.00 2.16 -3.61
C ALA A 170 17.03 3.21 -2.48
N LEU A 171 17.29 2.77 -1.23
CA LEU A 171 17.47 3.65 -0.07
C LEU A 171 18.65 4.62 -0.27
N GLU A 172 19.80 4.12 -0.73
CA GLU A 172 20.99 4.94 -1.00
C GLU A 172 20.74 5.98 -2.11
N THR A 173 20.03 5.59 -3.17
CA THR A 173 19.75 6.44 -4.34
C THR A 173 18.68 7.48 -4.04
N GLY A 174 17.67 7.12 -3.23
CA GLY A 174 16.55 7.98 -2.92
C GLY A 174 16.87 9.08 -1.90
N GLY A 175 17.82 8.86 -0.98
CA GLY A 175 18.19 9.84 0.04
C GLY A 175 17.09 10.07 1.09
N GLU A 176 17.15 11.21 1.77
CA GLU A 176 16.29 11.53 2.93
C GLU A 176 14.81 11.72 2.56
N ASP A 177 14.52 12.27 1.37
CA ASP A 177 13.15 12.56 0.92
C ASP A 177 12.48 11.36 0.22
N PHE A 178 13.07 10.17 0.31
CA PHE A 178 12.59 8.99 -0.39
C PHE A 178 11.32 8.41 0.24
N THR A 179 10.18 8.70 -0.36
CA THR A 179 8.86 8.31 0.16
C THR A 179 8.64 6.79 0.27
N TRP A 180 9.34 5.97 -0.52
CA TRP A 180 9.28 4.50 -0.43
C TRP A 180 10.36 3.88 0.48
N ALA A 181 11.13 4.70 1.22
CA ALA A 181 12.09 4.19 2.19
C ALA A 181 11.48 3.24 3.25
N PRO A 182 10.33 3.56 3.89
CA PRO A 182 9.70 2.64 4.84
C PRO A 182 9.34 1.30 4.19
N LEU A 183 8.88 1.34 2.93
CA LEU A 183 8.55 0.15 2.17
C LEU A 183 9.78 -0.72 1.91
N CYS A 184 10.92 -0.11 1.57
CA CYS A 184 12.19 -0.84 1.38
C CYS A 184 12.59 -1.58 2.66
N GLU A 185 12.54 -0.91 3.80
CA GLU A 185 12.83 -1.49 5.11
C GLU A 185 11.94 -2.71 5.39
N GLN A 186 10.63 -2.60 5.17
CA GLN A 186 9.70 -3.73 5.32
C GLN A 186 10.02 -4.88 4.36
N GLN A 187 10.34 -4.61 3.09
CA GLN A 187 10.64 -5.66 2.13
C GLN A 187 11.98 -6.35 2.43
N ILE A 188 12.98 -5.63 2.92
CA ILE A 188 14.23 -6.20 3.43
C ILE A 188 13.94 -7.10 4.64
N ALA A 189 13.11 -6.66 5.58
CA ALA A 189 12.69 -7.46 6.72
C ALA A 189 12.04 -8.79 6.28
N GLN A 190 11.12 -8.73 5.33
CA GLN A 190 10.48 -9.93 4.79
C GLN A 190 11.47 -10.88 4.09
N CYS A 191 12.48 -10.33 3.40
CA CYS A 191 13.55 -11.14 2.81
C CYS A 191 14.38 -11.84 3.88
N TYR A 192 14.78 -11.14 4.95
CA TYR A 192 15.51 -11.73 6.07
C TYR A 192 14.71 -12.82 6.78
N ARG A 193 13.41 -12.58 7.00
CA ARG A 193 12.50 -13.59 7.56
C ARG A 193 12.45 -14.85 6.69
N ASN A 194 12.34 -14.71 5.37
CA ASN A 194 12.36 -15.86 4.45
C ASN A 194 13.71 -16.60 4.43
N LEU A 195 14.80 -15.92 4.82
CA LEU A 195 16.12 -16.51 5.00
C LEU A 195 16.34 -17.10 6.41
N GLY A 196 15.33 -17.07 7.29
CA GLY A 196 15.42 -17.53 8.68
C GLY A 196 16.20 -16.59 9.61
N LYS A 197 16.46 -15.35 9.18
CA LYS A 197 17.22 -14.36 9.96
C LYS A 197 16.28 -13.41 10.69
N GLU A 198 15.61 -13.93 11.71
CA GLU A 198 14.55 -13.22 12.42
C GLU A 198 15.03 -11.95 13.14
N SER A 199 16.24 -11.96 13.71
CA SER A 199 16.81 -10.78 14.39
C SER A 199 17.03 -9.61 13.41
N ASP A 200 17.59 -9.89 12.23
CA ASP A 200 17.80 -8.88 11.19
C ASP A 200 16.45 -8.37 10.69
N ALA A 201 15.47 -9.27 10.48
CA ALA A 201 14.13 -8.89 10.06
C ALA A 201 13.45 -7.94 11.06
N LEU A 202 13.53 -8.25 12.35
CA LEU A 202 12.95 -7.43 13.41
C LEU A 202 13.53 -6.01 13.44
N GLU A 203 14.84 -5.85 13.24
CA GLU A 203 15.48 -4.54 13.17
C GLU A 203 14.94 -3.69 12.01
N HIS A 204 14.76 -4.30 10.84
CA HIS A 204 14.21 -3.65 9.66
C HIS A 204 12.72 -3.30 9.81
N TYR A 205 11.89 -4.15 10.43
CA TYR A 205 10.51 -3.79 10.74
C TYR A 205 10.42 -2.59 11.69
N ARG A 206 11.26 -2.53 12.73
CA ARG A 206 11.34 -1.36 13.63
C ARG A 206 11.75 -0.08 12.90
N ARG A 207 12.68 -0.16 11.94
CA ARG A 207 13.02 0.98 11.08
C ARG A 207 11.82 1.45 10.25
N ALA A 208 11.09 0.52 9.62
CA ALA A 208 9.92 0.85 8.83
C ALA A 208 8.84 1.57 9.65
N VAL A 209 8.53 1.07 10.86
CA VAL A 209 7.60 1.74 11.80
C VAL A 209 8.10 3.12 12.20
N LYS A 210 9.40 3.25 12.53
CA LYS A 210 9.99 4.55 12.88
C LYS A 210 9.86 5.58 11.76
N MET A 211 9.80 5.13 10.50
CA MET A 211 9.57 5.96 9.32
C MET A 211 8.08 6.12 8.96
N GLY A 212 7.16 5.64 9.80
CA GLY A 212 5.71 5.82 9.65
C GLY A 212 4.95 4.70 8.92
N LEU A 213 5.58 3.56 8.63
CA LEU A 213 4.88 2.41 8.04
C LEU A 213 4.30 1.51 9.14
N GLU A 214 3.08 1.82 9.56
CA GLU A 214 2.40 1.17 10.67
C GLU A 214 2.09 -0.32 10.39
N GLU A 215 1.89 -0.72 9.14
CA GLU A 215 1.68 -2.12 8.74
C GLU A 215 2.87 -3.02 9.12
N ALA A 216 4.07 -2.46 9.31
CA ALA A 216 5.23 -3.21 9.75
C ALA A 216 5.14 -3.70 11.20
N HIS A 217 4.19 -3.19 12.01
CA HIS A 217 3.94 -3.68 13.36
C HIS A 217 3.59 -5.17 13.41
N GLU A 218 2.95 -5.73 12.38
CA GLU A 218 2.66 -7.17 12.30
C GLU A 218 3.97 -7.98 12.36
N GLY A 219 5.00 -7.54 11.63
CA GLY A 219 6.31 -8.18 11.64
C GLY A 219 7.00 -8.13 13.00
N ILE A 220 6.89 -7.00 13.72
CA ILE A 220 7.42 -6.85 15.08
C ILE A 220 6.67 -7.77 16.05
N ALA A 221 5.34 -7.78 15.97
CA ALA A 221 4.48 -8.59 16.82
C ALA A 221 4.80 -10.09 16.73
N MET A 222 5.09 -10.57 15.51
CA MET A 222 5.42 -11.97 15.26
C MET A 222 6.84 -12.38 15.69
N LEU A 223 7.81 -11.46 15.62
CA LEU A 223 9.23 -11.80 15.78
C LEU A 223 9.83 -11.34 17.12
N SER A 224 9.20 -10.39 17.82
CA SER A 224 9.73 -9.92 19.09
C SER A 224 9.62 -10.99 20.17
N LYS A 225 10.72 -11.17 20.91
CA LYS A 225 10.79 -12.03 22.09
C LYS A 225 10.39 -11.29 23.37
N ASP A 226 10.30 -9.96 23.30
CA ASP A 226 9.76 -9.15 24.36
C ASP A 226 8.23 -9.22 24.30
N ALA A 227 7.62 -9.73 25.37
CA ALA A 227 6.18 -9.98 25.41
C ALA A 227 5.37 -8.68 25.31
N ASP A 228 5.85 -7.61 25.93
CA ASP A 228 5.16 -6.31 25.96
C ASP A 228 5.24 -5.66 24.57
N GLU A 229 6.42 -5.65 23.95
CA GLU A 229 6.59 -5.12 22.58
C GLU A 229 5.79 -5.94 21.55
N SER A 230 5.78 -7.28 21.70
CA SER A 230 4.99 -8.17 20.84
C SER A 230 3.49 -7.85 20.96
N TYR A 231 2.99 -7.70 22.19
CA TYR A 231 1.58 -7.42 22.44
C TYR A 231 1.17 -6.02 21.96
N GLU A 232 1.96 -4.99 22.26
CA GLU A 232 1.70 -3.62 21.80
C GLU A 232 1.69 -3.53 20.28
N SER A 233 2.67 -4.16 19.62
CA SER A 233 2.73 -4.18 18.15
C SER A 233 1.57 -4.97 17.55
N MET A 234 1.14 -6.07 18.18
CA MET A 234 -0.03 -6.82 17.70
C MET A 234 -1.30 -5.99 17.80
N TYR A 235 -1.47 -5.24 18.90
CA TYR A 235 -2.60 -4.31 19.05
C TYR A 235 -2.61 -3.25 17.93
N LYS A 236 -1.47 -2.61 17.67
CA LYS A 236 -1.35 -1.61 16.58
C LYS A 236 -1.65 -2.21 15.21
N ALA A 237 -1.13 -3.40 14.92
CA ALA A 237 -1.45 -4.11 13.69
C ALA A 237 -2.95 -4.46 13.59
N ALA A 238 -3.58 -4.85 14.70
CA ALA A 238 -5.01 -5.16 14.75
C ALA A 238 -5.92 -3.95 14.58
N CYS A 239 -5.48 -2.76 15.00
CA CYS A 239 -6.18 -1.51 14.69
C CYS A 239 -6.25 -1.22 13.17
N LEU A 240 -5.27 -1.69 12.38
CA LEU A 240 -5.27 -1.58 10.92
C LEU A 240 -5.99 -2.74 10.24
N ASN A 241 -5.83 -3.95 10.78
CA ASN A 241 -6.46 -5.17 10.30
C ASN A 241 -7.22 -5.85 11.44
N PRO A 242 -8.51 -5.53 11.63
CA PRO A 242 -9.31 -6.05 12.76
C PRO A 242 -9.35 -7.58 12.86
N LYS A 243 -9.09 -8.32 11.77
CA LYS A 243 -8.97 -9.78 11.80
C LYS A 243 -7.86 -10.24 12.75
N LEU A 244 -6.82 -9.43 12.98
CA LEU A 244 -5.74 -9.74 13.89
C LEU A 244 -6.15 -9.69 15.38
N PHE A 245 -7.30 -9.08 15.74
CA PHE A 245 -7.83 -9.19 17.09
C PHE A 245 -8.15 -10.65 17.47
N SER A 246 -8.42 -11.53 16.51
CA SER A 246 -8.59 -12.97 16.79
C SER A 246 -7.31 -13.62 17.35
N HIS A 247 -6.13 -13.20 16.89
CA HIS A 247 -4.85 -13.68 17.42
C HIS A 247 -4.62 -13.16 18.85
N MET A 248 -5.03 -11.92 19.12
CA MET A 248 -4.99 -11.34 20.47
C MET A 248 -5.92 -12.11 21.42
N ALA A 249 -7.13 -12.43 20.97
CA ALA A 249 -8.08 -13.23 21.73
C ALA A 249 -7.51 -14.61 22.10
N GLN A 250 -6.87 -15.27 21.12
CA GLN A 250 -6.21 -16.56 21.35
C GLN A 250 -5.08 -16.46 22.38
N LYS A 251 -4.21 -15.43 22.31
CA LYS A 251 -3.13 -15.23 23.27
C LYS A 251 -3.65 -15.03 24.70
N GLU A 252 -4.72 -14.25 24.89
CA GLU A 252 -5.32 -14.06 26.21
C GLU A 252 -5.97 -15.34 26.73
N LEU A 253 -6.56 -16.16 25.86
CA LEU A 253 -7.10 -17.46 26.24
C LEU A 253 -5.98 -18.41 26.68
N GLU A 254 -4.88 -18.50 25.91
CA GLU A 254 -3.70 -19.29 26.27
C GLU A 254 -3.13 -18.84 27.62
N ARG A 255 -2.94 -17.53 27.81
CA ARG A 255 -2.50 -16.93 29.07
C ARG A 255 -3.42 -17.30 30.24
N SER A 256 -4.74 -17.32 30.04
CA SER A 256 -5.68 -17.71 31.08
C SER A 256 -5.46 -19.14 31.61
N THR A 257 -4.94 -20.04 30.78
CA THR A 257 -4.64 -21.44 31.18
C THR A 257 -3.35 -21.57 31.99
N GLU A 258 -2.45 -20.59 31.87
CA GLU A 258 -1.15 -20.57 32.56
C GLU A 258 -1.21 -19.84 33.91
N LEU A 259 -2.21 -18.98 34.10
CA LEU A 259 -2.42 -18.21 35.33
C LEU A 259 -2.98 -19.07 36.46
N LYS A 260 -2.59 -18.74 37.69
CA LYS A 260 -3.02 -19.44 38.91
C LYS A 260 -3.99 -18.63 39.78
N ASP A 261 -3.99 -17.31 39.62
CA ASP A 261 -4.87 -16.41 40.35
C ASP A 261 -6.21 -16.29 39.64
N GLU A 262 -7.31 -16.59 40.35
CA GLU A 262 -8.66 -16.59 39.76
C GLU A 262 -9.07 -15.21 39.22
N GLY A 263 -8.63 -14.12 39.85
CA GLY A 263 -8.89 -12.77 39.38
C GLY A 263 -8.21 -12.49 38.04
N ALA A 264 -6.93 -12.84 37.93
CA ALA A 264 -6.16 -12.71 36.69
C ALA A 264 -6.69 -13.62 35.57
N VAL A 265 -7.14 -14.84 35.89
CA VAL A 265 -7.79 -15.74 34.93
C VAL A 265 -9.09 -15.10 34.40
N GLN A 266 -9.94 -14.57 35.28
CA GLN A 266 -11.17 -13.89 34.87
C GLN A 266 -10.89 -12.66 34.01
N GLU A 267 -9.84 -11.90 34.30
CA GLU A 267 -9.44 -10.75 33.49
C GLU A 267 -8.97 -11.16 32.10
N ALA A 268 -8.11 -12.19 31.99
CA ALA A 268 -7.64 -12.70 30.71
C ALA A 268 -8.81 -13.22 29.84
N VAL A 269 -9.76 -13.95 30.44
CA VAL A 269 -10.97 -14.43 29.72
C VAL A 269 -11.85 -13.26 29.25
N LYS A 270 -11.97 -12.18 30.03
CA LYS A 270 -12.68 -10.97 29.60
C LYS A 270 -12.01 -10.36 28.37
N TRP A 271 -10.70 -10.12 28.41
CA TRP A 271 -9.99 -9.56 27.26
C TRP A 271 -10.05 -10.47 26.02
N ALA A 272 -9.97 -11.80 26.20
CA ALA A 272 -10.16 -12.75 25.11
C ALA A 272 -11.54 -12.58 24.44
N THR A 273 -12.58 -12.34 25.23
CA THR A 273 -13.94 -12.10 24.73
C THR A 273 -14.02 -10.78 23.97
N GLU A 274 -13.54 -9.68 24.55
CA GLU A 274 -13.55 -8.35 23.92
C GLU A 274 -12.79 -8.34 22.58
N TRP A 275 -11.60 -8.96 22.53
CA TRP A 275 -10.84 -9.10 21.29
C TRP A 275 -11.55 -9.96 20.25
N SER A 276 -12.21 -11.04 20.68
CA SER A 276 -13.01 -11.85 19.77
C SER A 276 -14.16 -11.05 19.17
N GLU A 277 -14.81 -10.17 19.94
CA GLU A 277 -15.88 -9.30 19.44
C GLU A 277 -15.36 -8.28 18.42
N LEU A 278 -14.22 -7.64 18.70
CA LEU A 278 -13.58 -6.71 17.75
C LEU A 278 -13.08 -7.40 16.47
N SER A 279 -12.78 -8.70 16.51
CA SER A 279 -12.40 -9.45 15.32
C SER A 279 -13.59 -9.73 14.38
N ASN A 280 -14.81 -9.71 14.92
CA ASN A 280 -16.06 -10.00 14.20
C ASN A 280 -16.68 -8.77 13.54
N VAL A 281 -15.93 -7.67 13.39
CA VAL A 281 -16.44 -6.50 12.66
C VAL A 281 -16.73 -6.94 11.22
N PRO A 282 -18.01 -6.94 10.78
CA PRO A 282 -18.33 -7.31 9.41
C PRO A 282 -17.56 -6.39 8.47
N GLU A 283 -16.97 -6.96 7.41
CA GLU A 283 -16.47 -6.18 6.27
C GLU A 283 -17.63 -5.27 5.86
N LYS A 284 -17.56 -3.99 6.22
CA LYS A 284 -18.67 -3.07 5.98
C LYS A 284 -18.93 -3.08 4.48
N PRO A 285 -20.20 -3.23 4.05
CA PRO A 285 -20.56 -3.33 2.64
C PRO A 285 -20.10 -2.13 1.83
#